data_AF-A0A7W1K299-F1
#
_entry.id   AF-A0A7W1K299-F1
#
_cell.length_a   1.000
_cell.length_b   1.000
_cell.length_c   1.000
_cell.angle_alpha   90.00
_cell.angle_beta   90.00
_cell.angle_gamma   90.00
#
_symmetry.space_group_name_H-M   'P 1'
#
loop_
_entity.id
_entity.type
_entity.pdbx_description
1 polymer ?
#
loop_
_entity_poly.entity_id
_entity_poly.type
_entity_poly.pdbx_seq_one_letter_code
_entity_poly.pdbx_strand_id
1 'polypeptide(L)'
;MNDMRLIPPFGRRAAASAQRGSLARRLLLVLAAMLLALVAVAGSRLVTFRTTADALEEFRAETVGESQQVAEVRILLDKADDAGEELMETRAGAKRDAFASISTKIDDGFERLERSGSRGERLLASSARLRWEEARATFERALTLPPDGREDRLDPFHDAVDGSAALLSDAYGLNVAEVGQEISALRIRERTQLYASLVILLLGCVLGGLLSRRVYRSVTSPLKALEVAAAHLGREDLDHRIDVHGDDELARVGSAFNSMADKLQGSREELQHLALHDPLTSLPNRALFLEQLQHAIARARRKGSPVSVLYLDLDGFKSVNDTLGHAAGDELLMGVSDRLRRTLREVDTVARLGGDEFGILVEEELQGATLTAQKLVKQFERPWSLSSGHASVGVSIGIASRAGEEEL
;
A
#
# COMPACT_ATOMS: atom_id res chain seq x y z
N MET A 1 -12.76 -25.72 -55.97
CA MET A 1 -13.72 -24.84 -55.29
C MET A 1 -13.35 -24.81 -53.81
N ASN A 2 -12.75 -23.69 -53.41
CA ASN A 2 -12.33 -23.37 -52.04
C ASN A 2 -13.56 -23.12 -51.18
N ASP A 3 -13.62 -23.72 -49.99
CA ASP A 3 -14.48 -23.22 -48.92
C ASP A 3 -13.72 -23.28 -47.59
N MET A 4 -12.85 -22.29 -47.42
CA MET A 4 -12.07 -22.08 -46.21
C MET A 4 -12.87 -21.14 -45.30
N ARG A 5 -13.54 -21.72 -44.30
CA ARG A 5 -14.27 -20.97 -43.27
C ARG A 5 -13.32 -20.06 -42.52
N LEU A 6 -13.52 -18.76 -42.68
CA LEU A 6 -12.86 -17.69 -41.95
C LEU A 6 -13.16 -17.79 -40.44
N ILE A 7 -12.15 -18.17 -39.68
CA ILE A 7 -12.10 -17.97 -38.23
C ILE A 7 -12.01 -16.45 -37.98
N PRO A 8 -12.89 -15.84 -37.18
CA PRO A 8 -12.76 -14.41 -36.88
C PRO A 8 -11.53 -14.19 -35.99
N PRO A 9 -10.74 -13.12 -36.20
CA PRO A 9 -9.56 -12.87 -35.40
C PRO A 9 -9.98 -12.50 -33.97
N PHE A 10 -9.67 -13.39 -33.01
CA PHE A 10 -9.56 -13.03 -31.61
C PHE A 10 -8.47 -11.97 -31.46
N GLY A 11 -8.85 -10.74 -31.11
CA GLY A 11 -7.86 -9.74 -30.67
C GLY A 11 -7.99 -8.34 -31.24
N ARG A 12 -9.17 -7.72 -31.21
CA ARG A 12 -9.27 -6.24 -31.32
C ARG A 12 -10.16 -5.54 -30.31
N ARG A 13 -10.89 -6.25 -29.44
CA ARG A 13 -11.70 -5.63 -28.38
C ARG A 13 -11.03 -5.55 -26.99
N ALA A 14 -9.87 -6.18 -26.79
CA ALA A 14 -9.17 -6.16 -25.50
C ALA A 14 -8.26 -4.94 -25.28
N ALA A 15 -7.96 -4.15 -26.32
CA ALA A 15 -7.01 -3.04 -26.21
C ALA A 15 -7.62 -1.73 -25.67
N ALA A 16 -8.95 -1.58 -25.66
CA ALA A 16 -9.62 -0.33 -25.32
C ALA A 16 -10.07 -0.23 -23.84
N SER A 17 -10.07 -1.32 -23.07
CA SER A 17 -10.47 -1.31 -21.65
C SER A 17 -9.30 -1.37 -20.66
N ALA A 18 -8.07 -1.63 -21.12
CA ALA A 18 -6.89 -1.77 -20.25
C ALA A 18 -6.40 -0.45 -19.60
N GLN A 19 -6.97 0.70 -19.95
CA GLN A 19 -6.44 2.00 -19.55
C GLN A 19 -6.94 2.55 -18.20
N ARG A 20 -7.94 1.91 -17.57
CA ARG A 20 -8.59 2.44 -16.35
C ARG A 20 -8.08 1.87 -15.02
N GLY A 21 -7.20 0.87 -15.01
CA GLY A 21 -6.89 0.15 -13.76
C GLY A 21 -5.50 -0.43 -13.56
N SER A 22 -4.52 -0.22 -14.45
CA SER A 22 -3.27 -0.98 -14.38
C SER A 22 -2.55 -0.84 -13.03
N LEU A 23 -2.16 -1.97 -12.46
CA LEU A 23 -1.43 -2.06 -11.18
C LEU A 23 -0.16 -1.19 -11.19
N ALA A 24 0.55 -1.14 -12.32
CA ALA A 24 1.71 -0.28 -12.53
C ALA A 24 1.37 1.22 -12.36
N ARG A 25 0.24 1.69 -12.91
CA ARG A 25 -0.19 3.08 -12.77
C ARG A 25 -0.54 3.42 -11.32
N ARG A 26 -1.16 2.48 -10.59
CA ARG A 26 -1.46 2.65 -9.15
C ARG A 26 -0.19 2.74 -8.31
N LEU A 27 0.80 1.88 -8.55
CA LEU A 27 2.10 1.92 -7.88
C LEU A 27 2.88 3.21 -8.20
N LEU A 28 2.92 3.63 -9.46
CA LEU A 28 3.54 4.89 -9.87
C LEU A 28 2.89 6.10 -9.20
N LEU A 29 1.56 6.14 -9.11
CA LEU A 29 0.85 7.23 -8.43
C LEU A 29 1.15 7.25 -6.93
N VAL A 30 1.23 6.09 -6.27
CA VAL A 30 1.63 5.99 -4.86
C VAL A 30 3.05 6.52 -4.66
N LEU A 31 4.00 6.07 -5.49
CA LEU A 31 5.40 6.48 -5.40
C LEU A 31 5.59 7.98 -5.67
N ALA A 32 4.91 8.51 -6.70
CA ALA A 32 4.92 9.92 -7.03
C ALA A 32 4.33 10.78 -5.91
N ALA A 33 3.21 10.36 -5.31
CA ALA A 33 2.60 11.07 -4.18
C ALA A 33 3.52 11.10 -2.95
N MET A 34 4.23 10.01 -2.66
CA MET A 34 5.21 9.95 -1.56
C MET A 34 6.42 10.88 -1.82
N LEU A 35 6.98 10.86 -3.03
CA LEU A 35 8.12 11.71 -3.39
C LEU A 35 7.76 13.19 -3.39
N LEU A 36 6.57 13.56 -3.84
CA LEU A 36 6.10 14.95 -3.88
C LEU A 36 6.06 15.56 -2.47
N ALA A 37 5.59 14.81 -1.47
CA ALA A 37 5.56 15.27 -0.08
C ALA A 37 6.98 15.52 0.47
N LEU A 38 7.93 14.62 0.17
CA LEU A 38 9.32 14.75 0.60
C LEU A 38 10.00 15.99 -0.03
N VAL A 39 9.81 16.18 -1.34
CA VAL A 39 10.35 17.32 -2.08
C VAL A 39 9.77 18.63 -1.56
N ALA A 40 8.46 18.67 -1.26
CA ALA A 40 7.82 19.87 -0.71
C ALA A 40 8.41 20.27 0.65
N VAL A 41 8.62 19.31 1.57
CA VAL A 41 9.26 19.59 2.88
C VAL A 41 10.70 20.07 2.70
N ALA A 42 11.49 19.38 1.86
CA ALA A 42 12.88 19.75 1.62
C ALA A 42 13.01 21.15 0.98
N GLY A 43 12.16 21.45 -0.01
CA GLY A 43 12.12 22.76 -0.68
C GLY A 43 11.74 23.88 0.29
N SER A 44 10.73 23.67 1.12
CA SER A 44 10.31 24.63 2.16
C SER A 44 11.44 24.93 3.15
N ARG A 45 12.18 23.90 3.59
CA ARG A 45 13.32 24.06 4.50
C ARG A 45 14.48 24.82 3.87
N LEU A 46 14.78 24.55 2.60
CA LEU A 46 15.87 25.23 1.89
C LEU A 46 15.58 26.72 1.69
N VAL A 47 14.35 27.07 1.30
CA VAL A 47 13.92 28.47 1.16
C VAL A 47 14.01 29.18 2.51
N THR A 48 13.50 28.55 3.56
CA THR A 48 13.53 29.08 4.92
C THR A 48 14.96 29.40 5.35
N PHE A 49 15.86 28.42 5.25
CA PHE A 49 17.26 28.59 5.66
C PHE A 49 17.94 29.78 4.97
N ARG A 50 17.72 29.96 3.66
CA ARG A 50 18.25 31.13 2.93
C ARG A 50 17.69 32.43 3.48
N THR A 51 16.37 32.53 3.62
CA THR A 51 15.74 33.77 4.12
C THR A 51 16.19 34.14 5.53
N THR A 52 16.42 33.16 6.42
CA THR A 52 16.93 33.45 7.77
C THR A 52 18.42 33.79 7.76
N ALA A 53 19.21 33.17 6.88
CA ALA A 53 20.63 33.47 6.75
C ALA A 53 20.85 34.90 6.22
N ASP A 54 20.13 35.28 5.17
CA ASP A 54 20.20 36.62 4.58
C ASP A 54 19.78 37.68 5.61
N ALA A 55 18.67 37.46 6.32
CA ALA A 55 18.19 38.36 7.37
C ALA A 55 19.17 38.51 8.55
N LEU A 56 19.88 37.43 8.92
CA LEU A 56 20.88 37.48 9.98
C LEU A 56 22.14 38.24 9.56
N GLU A 57 22.55 38.12 8.29
CA GLU A 57 23.71 38.82 7.76
C GLU A 57 23.46 40.33 7.65
N GLU A 58 22.27 40.72 7.16
CA GLU A 58 21.79 42.11 7.12
C GLU A 58 21.72 42.72 8.53
N PHE A 59 21.06 42.03 9.46
CA PHE A 59 20.94 42.44 10.86
C PHE A 59 22.29 42.63 11.55
N ARG A 60 23.23 41.72 11.33
CA ARG A 60 24.58 41.80 11.90
C ARG A 60 25.34 43.01 11.35
N ALA A 61 25.21 43.31 10.06
CA ALA A 61 25.91 44.41 9.42
C ALA A 61 25.42 45.78 9.95
N GLU A 62 24.11 45.94 10.14
CA GLU A 62 23.49 47.18 10.61
C GLU A 62 23.75 47.41 12.12
N THR A 63 23.43 46.42 12.96
CA THR A 63 23.49 46.58 14.43
C THR A 63 24.92 46.74 14.97
N VAL A 64 25.87 45.95 14.46
CA VAL A 64 27.26 45.98 14.97
C VAL A 64 27.98 47.26 14.56
N GLY A 65 27.74 47.72 13.33
CA GLY A 65 28.34 48.96 12.82
C GLY A 65 27.88 50.19 13.58
N GLU A 66 26.58 50.29 13.86
CA GLU A 66 25.97 51.42 14.57
C GLU A 66 26.36 51.45 16.06
N SER A 67 26.29 50.29 16.73
CA SER A 67 26.73 50.14 18.12
C SER A 67 28.19 50.57 18.32
N GLN A 68 29.06 50.25 17.35
CA GLN A 68 30.48 50.62 17.40
C GLN A 68 30.69 52.13 17.23
N GLN A 69 29.90 52.80 16.37
CA GLN A 69 29.99 54.25 16.17
C GLN A 69 29.55 55.04 17.40
N VAL A 70 28.46 54.62 18.06
CA VAL A 70 27.99 55.27 19.30
C VAL A 70 29.04 55.12 20.41
N ALA A 71 29.64 53.93 20.55
CA ALA A 71 30.71 53.69 21.51
C ALA A 71 31.96 54.54 21.22
N GLU A 72 32.35 54.70 19.95
CA GLU A 72 33.48 55.53 19.54
C GLU A 72 33.30 57.00 19.98
N VAL A 73 32.12 57.60 19.71
CA VAL A 73 31.84 58.99 20.08
C VAL A 73 31.80 59.16 21.60
N ARG A 74 31.23 58.22 22.35
CA ARG A 74 31.23 58.26 23.83
C ARG A 74 32.65 58.23 24.40
N ILE A 75 33.53 57.39 23.87
CA ILE A 75 34.94 57.34 24.29
C ILE A 75 35.66 58.65 23.93
N LEU A 76 35.32 59.27 22.81
CA LEU A 76 35.90 60.56 22.44
C LEU A 76 35.40 61.70 23.34
N LEU A 77 34.14 61.69 23.74
CA LEU A 77 33.58 62.66 24.71
C LEU A 77 34.30 62.57 26.06
N ASP A 78 34.47 61.36 26.60
CA ASP A 78 35.24 61.10 27.83
C ASP A 78 36.69 61.62 27.71
N LYS A 79 37.36 61.33 26.59
CA LYS A 79 38.71 61.88 26.31
C LYS A 79 38.74 63.38 26.14
N ALA A 80 37.67 63.99 25.63
CA ALA A 80 37.58 65.44 25.52
C ALA A 80 37.41 66.07 26.89
N ASP A 81 36.71 65.42 27.80
CA ASP A 81 36.56 65.83 29.19
C ASP A 81 37.93 65.90 29.87
N ASP A 82 38.66 64.77 29.89
CA ASP A 82 40.03 64.67 30.42
C ASP A 82 40.99 65.70 29.78
N ALA A 83 40.94 65.84 28.46
CA ALA A 83 41.81 66.78 27.74
C ALA A 83 41.44 68.25 28.02
N GLY A 84 40.17 68.51 28.34
CA GLY A 84 39.67 69.82 28.75
C GLY A 84 40.24 70.24 30.10
N GLU A 85 40.21 69.34 31.08
CA GLU A 85 40.83 69.54 32.41
C GLU A 85 42.33 69.83 32.29
N GLU A 86 43.06 68.95 31.60
CA GLU A 86 44.52 69.07 31.48
C GLU A 86 44.94 70.36 30.75
N LEU A 87 44.14 70.81 29.77
CA LEU A 87 44.36 72.08 29.08
C LEU A 87 44.10 73.28 30.00
N MET A 88 43.10 73.21 30.88
CA MET A 88 42.82 74.28 31.83
C MET A 88 43.90 74.42 32.89
N GLU A 89 44.46 73.31 33.36
CA GLU A 89 45.55 73.28 34.33
C GLU A 89 46.87 73.81 33.74
N THR A 90 47.25 73.30 32.56
CA THR A 90 48.58 73.55 32.00
C THR A 90 48.64 74.77 31.07
N ARG A 91 47.52 75.11 30.42
CA ARG A 91 47.41 76.12 29.34
C ARG A 91 48.45 75.97 28.22
N ALA A 92 48.98 74.76 28.03
CA ALA A 92 50.00 74.49 27.03
C ALA A 92 49.43 74.44 25.61
N GLY A 93 50.14 75.02 24.64
CA GLY A 93 49.71 75.02 23.22
C GLY A 93 49.48 73.63 22.65
N ALA A 94 50.35 72.66 22.98
CA ALA A 94 50.20 71.27 22.55
C ALA A 94 48.92 70.59 23.07
N LYS A 95 48.43 70.99 24.26
CA LYS A 95 47.18 70.47 24.83
C LYS A 95 45.95 71.09 24.16
N ARG A 96 46.07 72.33 23.70
CA ARG A 96 45.05 73.00 22.90
C ARG A 96 44.85 72.30 21.56
N ASP A 97 45.95 71.93 20.90
CA ASP A 97 45.90 71.20 19.63
C ASP A 97 45.32 69.79 19.81
N ALA A 98 45.62 69.12 20.93
CA ALA A 98 45.06 67.82 21.26
C ALA A 98 43.53 67.88 21.48
N PHE A 99 43.05 68.84 22.27
CA PHE A 99 41.62 69.07 22.49
C PHE A 99 40.87 69.41 21.18
N ALA A 100 41.47 70.26 20.34
CA ALA A 100 40.92 70.59 19.03
C ALA A 100 40.82 69.35 18.11
N SER A 101 41.83 68.49 18.12
CA SER A 101 41.82 67.25 17.34
C SER A 101 40.74 66.26 17.80
N ILE A 102 40.56 66.11 19.13
CA ILE A 102 39.48 65.27 19.68
C ILE A 102 38.12 65.86 19.32
N SER A 103 37.97 67.18 19.43
CA SER A 103 36.73 67.89 19.07
C SER A 103 36.31 67.66 17.63
N THR A 104 37.26 67.73 16.68
CA THR A 104 36.97 67.42 15.27
C THR A 104 36.51 65.98 15.07
N LYS A 105 37.12 65.02 15.77
CA LYS A 105 36.71 63.60 15.69
C LYS A 105 35.32 63.37 16.28
N ILE A 106 34.95 64.10 17.33
CA ILE A 106 33.61 64.07 17.92
C ILE A 106 32.60 64.62 16.91
N ASP A 107 32.88 65.79 16.31
CA ASP A 107 32.02 66.41 15.30
C ASP A 107 31.80 65.46 14.10
N ASP A 108 32.88 64.87 13.58
CA ASP A 108 32.82 63.86 12.51
C ASP A 108 32.02 62.61 12.93
N GLY A 109 32.13 62.22 14.19
CA GLY A 109 31.41 61.09 14.78
C GLY A 109 29.91 61.33 14.84
N PHE A 110 29.49 62.50 15.34
CA PHE A 110 28.09 62.91 15.34
C PHE A 110 27.53 63.01 13.93
N GLU A 111 28.29 63.57 12.97
CA GLU A 111 27.86 63.62 11.58
C GLU A 111 27.62 62.24 10.95
N ARG A 112 28.37 61.20 11.38
CA ARG A 112 28.10 59.83 10.95
C ARG A 112 26.82 59.31 11.59
N LEU A 113 26.66 59.47 12.90
CA LEU A 113 25.49 59.03 13.66
C LEU A 113 24.18 59.71 13.23
N GLU A 114 24.23 60.96 12.76
CA GLU A 114 23.05 61.66 12.23
C GLU A 114 22.64 61.17 10.83
N ARG A 115 23.53 60.44 10.14
CA ARG A 115 23.28 59.89 8.80
C ARG A 115 22.92 58.40 8.83
N SER A 116 23.26 57.68 9.90
CA SER A 116 22.93 56.27 10.14
C SER A 116 21.83 56.11 11.21
N GLY A 117 21.29 54.91 11.38
CA GLY A 117 20.32 54.61 12.43
C GLY A 117 18.88 55.03 12.18
N SER A 118 18.03 54.60 13.11
CA SER A 118 16.59 54.85 13.09
C SER A 118 16.29 56.34 13.28
N ARG A 119 15.04 56.76 13.02
CA ARG A 119 14.63 58.17 13.23
C ARG A 119 14.82 58.61 14.69
N GLY A 120 14.60 57.70 15.65
CA GLY A 120 14.77 57.98 17.08
C GLY A 120 16.24 58.17 17.45
N GLU A 121 17.11 57.30 16.95
CA GLU A 121 18.56 57.38 17.17
C GLU A 121 19.16 58.65 16.59
N ARG A 122 18.79 59.03 15.36
CA ARG A 122 19.25 60.27 14.74
C ARG A 122 18.85 61.53 15.52
N LEU A 123 17.63 61.56 16.07
CA LEU A 123 17.18 62.68 16.89
C LEU A 123 17.97 62.79 18.21
N LEU A 124 18.29 61.66 18.83
CA LEU A 124 19.13 61.64 20.03
C LEU A 124 20.58 62.00 19.72
N ALA A 125 21.13 61.53 18.60
CA ALA A 125 22.46 61.91 18.12
C ALA A 125 22.55 63.42 17.84
N SER A 126 21.55 64.01 17.17
CA SER A 126 21.48 65.47 16.97
C SER A 126 21.34 66.24 18.28
N SER A 127 20.58 65.72 19.24
CA SER A 127 20.45 66.35 20.55
C SER A 127 21.76 66.28 21.34
N ALA A 128 22.47 65.15 21.27
CA ALA A 128 23.78 64.95 21.88
C ALA A 128 24.85 65.86 21.25
N ARG A 129 24.82 66.03 19.92
CA ARG A 129 25.69 66.96 19.20
C ARG A 129 25.48 68.40 19.66
N LEU A 130 24.22 68.84 19.81
CA LEU A 130 23.92 70.19 20.29
C LEU A 130 24.48 70.43 21.70
N ARG A 131 24.39 69.42 22.59
CA ARG A 131 25.00 69.46 23.93
C ARG A 131 26.52 69.54 23.88
N TRP A 132 27.14 68.81 22.97
CA TRP A 132 28.59 68.89 22.74
C TRP A 132 29.01 70.28 22.22
N GLU A 133 28.26 70.86 21.29
CA GLU A 133 28.51 72.22 20.78
C GLU A 133 28.38 73.27 21.91
N GLU A 134 27.38 73.11 22.79
CA GLU A 134 27.20 73.92 24.00
C GLU A 134 28.39 73.75 24.99
N ALA A 135 28.84 72.51 25.21
CA ALA A 135 30.00 72.19 26.04
C ALA A 135 31.25 72.90 25.53
N ARG A 136 31.56 72.74 24.24
CA ARG A 136 32.72 73.37 23.60
C ARG A 136 32.68 74.89 23.69
N ALA A 137 31.53 75.51 23.42
CA ALA A 137 31.38 76.96 23.52
C ALA A 137 31.54 77.48 24.97
N THR A 138 31.16 76.67 25.96
CA THR A 138 31.34 77.00 27.38
C THR A 138 32.79 76.84 27.81
N PHE A 139 33.47 75.79 27.36
CA PHE A 139 34.89 75.56 27.57
C PHE A 139 35.76 76.68 26.95
N GLU A 140 35.48 77.09 25.72
CA GLU A 140 36.20 78.19 25.06
C GLU A 140 36.05 79.52 25.82
N ARG A 141 34.84 79.83 26.31
CA ARG A 141 34.62 80.99 27.18
C ARG A 141 35.40 80.86 28.48
N ALA A 142 35.39 79.68 29.10
CA ALA A 142 36.18 79.41 30.29
C ALA A 142 37.68 79.60 30.05
N LEU A 143 38.24 79.30 28.88
CA LEU A 143 39.67 79.55 28.61
C LEU A 143 40.05 81.05 28.56
N THR A 144 39.11 81.93 28.22
CA THR A 144 39.38 83.39 28.06
C THR A 144 39.40 84.17 29.38
N LEU A 145 38.78 83.66 30.45
CA LEU A 145 38.72 84.35 31.74
C LEU A 145 40.08 84.23 32.49
N PRO A 146 40.48 85.23 33.30
CA PRO A 146 41.66 85.12 34.16
C PRO A 146 41.53 83.94 35.14
N PRO A 147 42.61 83.23 35.51
CA PRO A 147 42.53 82.18 36.52
C PRO A 147 42.11 82.78 37.86
N ASP A 148 40.90 82.44 38.33
CA ASP A 148 40.32 82.96 39.57
C ASP A 148 40.34 81.93 40.71
N GLY A 149 40.96 80.76 40.48
CA GLY A 149 41.22 79.75 41.51
C GLY A 149 39.99 78.97 41.97
N ARG A 150 38.85 79.08 41.28
CA ARG A 150 37.68 78.24 41.57
C ARG A 150 37.77 76.92 40.82
N GLU A 151 37.60 75.83 41.55
CA GLU A 151 37.60 74.47 41.02
C GLU A 151 36.34 74.16 40.19
N ASP A 152 35.22 74.86 40.43
CA ASP A 152 33.89 74.65 39.82
C ASP A 152 33.73 75.24 38.40
N ARG A 153 34.80 75.77 37.82
CA ARG A 153 34.73 76.54 36.56
C ARG A 153 34.47 75.68 35.33
N LEU A 154 34.83 74.40 35.40
CA LEU A 154 34.57 73.43 34.34
C LEU A 154 33.27 72.65 34.54
N ASP A 155 32.58 72.79 35.67
CA ASP A 155 31.32 72.07 35.94
C ASP A 155 30.31 72.20 34.77
N PRO A 156 30.07 73.39 34.18
CA PRO A 156 29.16 73.50 33.04
C PRO A 156 29.63 72.79 31.76
N PHE A 157 30.94 72.57 31.62
CA PHE A 157 31.52 71.79 30.52
C PHE A 157 31.33 70.28 30.79
N HIS A 158 31.72 69.80 31.97
CA HIS A 158 31.52 68.41 32.40
C HIS A 158 30.04 68.00 32.31
N ASP A 159 29.13 68.82 32.86
CA ASP A 159 27.68 68.56 32.83
C ASP A 159 27.15 68.43 31.39
N ALA A 160 27.67 69.22 30.46
CA ALA A 160 27.25 69.21 29.06
C ALA A 160 27.85 68.01 28.29
N VAL A 161 29.09 67.61 28.59
CA VAL A 161 29.72 66.39 28.06
C VAL A 161 28.99 65.16 28.56
N ASP A 162 28.72 65.07 29.86
CA ASP A 162 27.93 64.00 30.48
C ASP A 162 26.52 63.93 29.91
N GLY A 163 25.87 65.08 29.75
CA GLY A 163 24.55 65.16 29.12
C GLY A 163 24.55 64.66 27.67
N SER A 164 25.61 64.94 26.91
CA SER A 164 25.80 64.41 25.55
C SER A 164 26.00 62.89 25.57
N ALA A 165 26.86 62.39 26.46
CA ALA A 165 27.13 60.97 26.63
C ALA A 165 25.89 60.18 27.09
N ALA A 166 25.06 60.77 27.95
CA ALA A 166 23.79 60.21 28.39
C ALA A 166 22.79 60.05 27.23
N LEU A 167 22.65 61.06 26.36
CA LEU A 167 21.79 60.99 25.17
C LEU A 167 22.27 59.92 24.17
N LEU A 168 23.58 59.75 24.02
CA LEU A 168 24.14 58.64 23.23
C LEU A 168 23.87 57.27 23.88
N SER A 169 23.87 57.19 25.21
CA SER A 169 23.48 55.97 25.93
C SER A 169 22.00 55.64 25.73
N ASP A 170 21.13 56.65 25.68
CA ASP A 170 19.70 56.47 25.35
C ASP A 170 19.52 56.02 23.90
N ALA A 171 20.29 56.57 22.96
CA ALA A 171 20.28 56.14 21.56
C ALA A 171 20.69 54.67 21.42
N TYR A 172 21.73 54.26 22.14
CA TYR A 172 22.13 52.85 22.22
C TYR A 172 21.04 51.96 22.85
N GLY A 173 20.36 52.44 23.89
CA GLY A 173 19.25 51.73 24.53
C GLY A 173 18.06 51.49 23.59
N LEU A 174 17.74 52.47 22.72
CA LEU A 174 16.71 52.31 21.68
C LEU A 174 17.12 51.26 20.65
N ASN A 175 18.37 51.29 20.17
CA ASN A 175 18.90 50.30 19.24
C ASN A 175 18.74 48.87 19.78
N VAL A 176 19.14 48.64 21.04
CA VAL A 176 19.03 47.33 21.71
C VAL A 176 17.57 46.87 21.83
N ALA A 177 16.63 47.77 22.06
CA ALA A 177 15.22 47.44 22.13
C ALA A 177 14.63 47.06 20.76
N GLU A 178 15.01 47.78 19.70
CA GLU A 178 14.60 47.53 18.32
C GLU A 178 15.15 46.17 17.82
N VAL A 179 16.44 45.91 18.06
CA VAL A 179 17.12 44.62 17.88
C VAL A 179 16.38 43.49 18.60
N GLY A 180 15.96 43.71 19.84
CA GLY A 180 15.17 42.75 20.60
C GLY A 180 13.82 42.39 19.96
N GLN A 181 13.14 43.38 19.36
CA GLN A 181 11.89 43.16 18.66
C GLN A 181 12.09 42.35 17.36
N GLU A 182 13.12 42.66 16.57
CA GLU A 182 13.40 41.93 15.34
C GLU A 182 13.78 40.47 15.61
N ILE A 183 14.63 40.20 16.59
CA ILE A 183 14.99 38.83 17.00
C ILE A 183 13.72 38.07 17.45
N SER A 184 12.81 38.73 18.16
CA SER A 184 11.56 38.10 18.60
C SER A 184 10.65 37.74 17.41
N ALA A 185 10.56 38.62 16.40
CA ALA A 185 9.80 38.37 15.19
C ALA A 185 10.40 37.21 14.37
N LEU A 186 11.73 37.13 14.26
CA LEU A 186 12.43 36.01 13.63
C LEU A 186 12.11 34.68 14.34
N ARG A 187 12.14 34.65 15.68
CA ARG A 187 11.78 33.44 16.46
C ARG A 187 10.33 33.00 16.25
N ILE A 188 9.39 33.95 16.14
CA ILE A 188 7.98 33.63 15.86
C ILE A 188 7.84 33.02 14.46
N ARG A 189 8.50 33.60 13.45
CA ARG A 189 8.52 33.03 12.08
C ARG A 189 9.12 31.62 12.06
N GLU A 190 10.26 31.42 12.73
CA GLU A 190 10.92 30.11 12.85
C GLU A 190 9.99 29.07 13.49
N ARG A 191 9.36 29.39 14.63
CA ARG A 191 8.39 28.49 15.28
C ARG A 191 7.22 28.16 14.36
N THR A 192 6.66 29.16 13.69
CA THR A 192 5.53 28.98 12.77
C THR A 192 5.91 28.04 11.62
N GLN A 193 7.11 28.19 11.06
CA GLN A 193 7.64 27.31 10.02
C GLN A 193 7.96 25.89 10.52
N LEU A 194 8.44 25.74 11.77
CA LEU A 194 8.61 24.44 12.41
C LEU A 194 7.27 23.71 12.54
N TYR A 195 6.24 24.38 13.04
CA TYR A 195 4.90 23.80 13.13
C TYR A 195 4.31 23.47 11.75
N ALA A 196 4.44 24.36 10.77
CA ALA A 196 4.01 24.10 9.40
C ALA A 196 4.71 22.86 8.81
N SER A 197 6.03 22.73 9.02
CA SER A 197 6.81 21.55 8.59
C SER A 197 6.34 20.26 9.29
N LEU A 198 6.03 20.33 10.59
CA LEU A 198 5.53 19.19 11.35
C LEU A 198 4.15 18.74 10.85
N VAL A 199 3.26 19.69 10.53
CA VAL A 199 1.93 19.40 9.95
C VAL A 199 2.08 18.71 8.59
N ILE A 200 2.96 19.22 7.72
CA ILE A 200 3.22 18.59 6.41
C ILE A 200 3.78 17.18 6.58
N LEU A 201 4.70 16.97 7.53
CA LEU A 201 5.24 15.65 7.84
C LEU A 201 4.14 14.68 8.30
N LEU A 202 3.26 15.12 9.22
CA LEU A 202 2.16 14.30 9.74
C LEU A 202 1.16 13.94 8.64
N LEU A 203 0.79 14.90 7.79
CA LEU A 203 -0.04 14.66 6.60
C LEU A 203 0.62 13.66 5.65
N GLY A 204 1.94 13.77 5.46
CA GLY A 204 2.74 12.81 4.69
C GLY A 204 2.71 11.39 5.28
N CYS A 205 2.83 11.25 6.60
CA CYS A 205 2.71 9.96 7.28
C CYS A 205 1.32 9.34 7.12
N VAL A 206 0.26 10.14 7.30
CA VAL A 206 -1.13 9.69 7.12
C VAL A 206 -1.36 9.24 5.66
N LEU A 207 -0.95 10.06 4.70
CA LEU A 207 -1.05 9.73 3.27
C LEU A 207 -0.25 8.46 2.94
N GLY A 208 0.98 8.33 3.46
CA GLY A 208 1.81 7.14 3.32
C GLY A 208 1.14 5.88 3.88
N GLY A 209 0.50 5.97 5.04
CA GLY A 209 -0.25 4.87 5.65
C GLY A 209 -1.47 4.46 4.80
N LEU A 210 -2.23 5.43 4.30
CA LEU A 210 -3.37 5.18 3.41
C LEU A 210 -2.94 4.53 2.08
N LEU A 211 -1.86 5.03 1.47
CA LEU A 211 -1.30 4.48 0.25
C LEU A 211 -0.73 3.07 0.46
N SER A 212 -0.02 2.83 1.56
CA SER A 212 0.49 1.50 1.93
C SER A 212 -0.65 0.49 2.09
N ARG A 213 -1.71 0.87 2.81
CA ARG A 213 -2.93 0.05 2.95
C ARG A 213 -3.58 -0.24 1.61
N ARG A 214 -3.57 0.73 0.68
CA ARG A 214 -4.10 0.56 -0.67
C ARG A 214 -3.28 -0.46 -1.48
N VAL A 215 -1.95 -0.33 -1.47
CA VAL A 215 -1.03 -1.26 -2.17
C VAL A 215 -1.13 -2.67 -1.60
N TYR A 216 -1.16 -2.80 -0.28
CA TYR A 216 -1.31 -4.10 0.38
C TYR A 216 -2.58 -4.83 -0.09
N ARG A 217 -3.71 -4.12 -0.14
CA ARG A 217 -4.99 -4.67 -0.58
C ARG A 217 -5.04 -4.95 -2.08
N SER A 218 -4.39 -4.12 -2.91
CA SER A 218 -4.46 -4.27 -4.37
C SER A 218 -3.39 -5.18 -4.97
N VAL A 219 -2.34 -5.53 -4.22
CA VAL A 219 -1.19 -6.28 -4.74
C VAL A 219 -0.83 -7.45 -3.83
N THR A 220 -0.46 -7.18 -2.58
CA THR A 220 0.09 -8.19 -1.67
C THR A 220 -0.94 -9.25 -1.29
N SER A 221 -2.16 -8.84 -0.95
CA SER A 221 -3.22 -9.76 -0.52
C SER A 221 -3.63 -10.74 -1.64
N PRO A 222 -3.91 -10.28 -2.88
CA PRO A 222 -4.22 -11.21 -3.98
C PRO A 222 -3.06 -12.14 -4.35
N LEU A 223 -1.81 -11.67 -4.30
CA LEU A 223 -0.65 -12.52 -4.55
C LEU A 223 -0.52 -13.65 -3.52
N LYS A 224 -0.75 -13.34 -2.23
CA LYS A 224 -0.76 -14.36 -1.18
C LYS A 224 -1.91 -15.36 -1.36
N ALA A 225 -3.09 -14.89 -1.80
CA ALA A 225 -4.20 -15.77 -2.12
C ALA A 225 -3.87 -16.73 -3.29
N LEU A 226 -3.22 -16.21 -4.35
CA LEU A 226 -2.73 -17.03 -5.47
C LEU A 226 -1.69 -18.06 -5.03
N GLU A 227 -0.76 -17.69 -4.15
CA GLU A 227 0.25 -18.61 -3.59
C GLU A 227 -0.42 -19.75 -2.80
N VAL A 228 -1.36 -19.41 -1.92
CA VAL A 228 -2.12 -20.39 -1.14
C VAL A 228 -2.93 -21.31 -2.06
N ALA A 229 -3.65 -20.73 -3.03
CA ALA A 229 -4.46 -21.51 -3.96
C ALA A 229 -3.61 -22.46 -4.83
N ALA A 230 -2.44 -22.01 -5.30
CA ALA A 230 -1.50 -22.86 -6.02
C ALA A 230 -0.97 -24.01 -5.14
N ALA A 231 -0.74 -23.76 -3.85
CA ALA A 231 -0.33 -24.80 -2.90
C ALA A 231 -1.44 -25.84 -2.64
N HIS A 232 -2.71 -25.42 -2.57
CA HIS A 232 -3.86 -26.33 -2.51
C HIS A 232 -3.97 -27.18 -3.78
N LEU A 233 -3.88 -26.55 -4.95
CA LEU A 233 -3.90 -27.25 -6.24
C LEU A 233 -2.78 -28.30 -6.36
N GLY A 234 -1.57 -27.95 -5.90
CA GLY A 234 -0.42 -28.87 -5.87
C GLY A 234 -0.57 -30.06 -4.92
N ARG A 235 -1.53 -30.01 -3.99
CA ARG A 235 -1.91 -31.12 -3.09
C ARG A 235 -3.14 -31.88 -3.57
N GLU A 236 -3.54 -31.67 -4.83
CA GLU A 236 -4.76 -32.22 -5.44
C GLU A 236 -6.07 -31.77 -4.77
N ASP A 237 -6.05 -30.72 -3.94
CA ASP A 237 -7.26 -30.07 -3.44
C ASP A 237 -7.79 -29.14 -4.53
N LEU A 238 -8.70 -29.68 -5.33
CA LEU A 238 -9.35 -28.99 -6.44
C LEU A 238 -10.60 -28.22 -6.02
N ASP A 239 -10.99 -28.17 -4.74
CA ASP A 239 -12.20 -27.47 -4.30
C ASP A 239 -11.90 -26.03 -3.86
N HIS A 240 -10.65 -25.74 -3.51
CA HIS A 240 -10.24 -24.38 -3.16
C HIS A 240 -10.36 -23.43 -4.37
N ARG A 241 -10.95 -22.25 -4.15
CA ARG A 241 -11.09 -21.19 -5.16
C ARG A 241 -10.53 -19.88 -4.63
N ILE A 242 -9.97 -19.10 -5.55
CA ILE A 242 -9.54 -17.74 -5.26
C ILE A 242 -10.76 -16.83 -5.27
N ASP A 243 -10.90 -16.05 -4.22
CA ASP A 243 -11.92 -15.02 -4.15
C ASP A 243 -11.52 -13.80 -5.01
N VAL A 244 -12.08 -13.73 -6.22
CA VAL A 244 -11.71 -12.73 -7.22
C VAL A 244 -12.49 -11.45 -7.01
N HIS A 245 -11.75 -10.36 -6.73
CA HIS A 245 -12.32 -9.03 -6.56
C HIS A 245 -11.74 -8.04 -7.57
N GLY A 246 -12.62 -7.30 -8.26
CA GLY A 246 -12.26 -6.26 -9.23
C GLY A 246 -11.98 -6.78 -10.65
N ASP A 247 -11.51 -5.89 -11.53
CA ASP A 247 -11.33 -6.16 -12.97
C ASP A 247 -9.89 -5.90 -13.47
N ASP A 248 -8.90 -5.92 -12.58
CA ASP A 248 -7.50 -5.64 -12.92
C ASP A 248 -6.73 -6.91 -13.35
N GLU A 249 -5.42 -6.75 -13.59
CA GLU A 249 -4.54 -7.84 -14.01
C GLU A 249 -4.58 -9.03 -13.05
N LEU A 250 -4.58 -8.78 -11.73
CA LEU A 250 -4.57 -9.85 -10.74
C LEU A 250 -5.93 -10.52 -10.64
N ALA A 251 -7.02 -9.78 -10.78
CA ALA A 251 -8.36 -10.37 -10.87
C ALA A 251 -8.49 -11.30 -12.09
N ARG A 252 -7.98 -10.90 -13.26
CA ARG A 252 -7.98 -11.76 -14.46
C ARG A 252 -7.17 -13.04 -14.25
N VAL A 253 -6.02 -12.95 -13.58
CA VAL A 253 -5.20 -14.13 -13.23
C VAL A 253 -5.96 -15.04 -12.26
N GLY A 254 -6.61 -14.48 -11.23
CA GLY A 254 -7.45 -15.24 -10.31
C GLY A 254 -8.61 -15.96 -11.00
N SER A 255 -9.33 -15.28 -11.90
CA SER A 255 -10.42 -15.91 -12.68
C SER A 255 -9.91 -17.01 -13.61
N ALA A 256 -8.75 -16.80 -14.24
CA ALA A 256 -8.12 -17.80 -15.09
C ALA A 256 -7.68 -19.03 -14.29
N PHE A 257 -7.17 -18.83 -13.07
CA PHE A 257 -6.83 -19.91 -12.15
C PHE A 257 -8.08 -20.72 -11.75
N ASN A 258 -9.17 -20.06 -11.34
CA ASN A 258 -10.42 -20.77 -11.00
C ASN A 258 -10.96 -21.57 -12.20
N SER A 259 -10.94 -20.99 -13.41
CA SER A 259 -11.36 -21.69 -14.63
C SER A 259 -10.49 -22.91 -14.95
N MET A 260 -9.20 -22.86 -14.62
CA MET A 260 -8.28 -24.00 -14.76
C MET A 260 -8.60 -25.09 -13.73
N ALA A 261 -8.86 -24.72 -12.47
CA ALA A 261 -9.27 -25.65 -11.42
C ALA A 261 -10.56 -26.38 -11.78
N ASP A 262 -11.58 -25.66 -12.27
CA ASP A 262 -12.86 -26.25 -12.72
C ASP A 262 -12.66 -27.27 -13.85
N LYS A 263 -11.81 -26.96 -14.84
CA LYS A 263 -11.51 -27.88 -15.95
C LYS A 263 -10.78 -29.13 -15.46
N LEU A 264 -9.84 -28.96 -14.53
CA LEU A 264 -9.09 -30.09 -13.99
C LEU A 264 -9.99 -31.00 -13.15
N GLN A 265 -10.88 -30.42 -12.36
CA GLN A 265 -11.89 -31.14 -11.58
C GLN A 265 -12.84 -31.94 -12.49
N GLY A 266 -13.44 -31.29 -13.49
CA GLY A 266 -14.32 -31.97 -14.45
C GLY A 266 -13.61 -33.08 -15.22
N SER A 267 -12.35 -32.86 -15.64
CA SER A 267 -11.57 -33.90 -16.32
C SER A 267 -11.25 -35.09 -15.40
N ARG A 268 -10.99 -34.85 -14.11
CA ARG A 268 -10.76 -35.92 -13.12
C ARG A 268 -12.03 -36.74 -12.89
N GLU A 269 -13.18 -36.08 -12.76
CA GLU A 269 -14.48 -36.75 -12.62
C GLU A 269 -14.81 -37.60 -13.85
N GLU A 270 -14.58 -37.05 -15.05
CA GLU A 270 -14.79 -37.78 -16.32
C GLU A 270 -13.86 -39.01 -16.43
N LEU A 271 -12.57 -38.86 -16.12
CA LEU A 271 -11.62 -39.97 -16.10
C LEU A 271 -12.01 -41.04 -15.08
N GLN A 272 -12.47 -40.63 -13.89
CA GLN A 272 -12.95 -41.56 -12.88
C GLN A 272 -14.21 -42.30 -13.35
N HIS A 273 -15.14 -41.59 -14.00
CA HIS A 273 -16.32 -42.22 -14.58
C HIS A 273 -15.94 -43.25 -15.66
N LEU A 274 -15.06 -42.89 -16.59
CA LEU A 274 -14.55 -43.79 -17.64
C LEU A 274 -13.79 -45.00 -17.08
N ALA A 275 -13.10 -44.85 -15.95
CA ALA A 275 -12.39 -45.93 -15.30
C ALA A 275 -13.30 -46.92 -14.56
N LEU A 276 -14.51 -46.49 -14.15
CA LEU A 276 -15.41 -47.25 -13.29
C LEU A 276 -16.75 -47.64 -13.95
N HIS A 277 -17.06 -47.10 -15.13
CA HIS A 277 -18.29 -47.39 -15.88
C HIS A 277 -17.97 -47.92 -17.28
N ASP A 278 -18.86 -48.76 -17.80
CA ASP A 278 -18.80 -49.25 -19.16
C ASP A 278 -19.26 -48.14 -20.14
N PRO A 279 -18.48 -47.81 -21.18
CA PRO A 279 -18.76 -46.67 -22.05
C PRO A 279 -20.00 -46.83 -22.92
N LEU A 280 -20.44 -48.07 -23.20
CA LEU A 280 -21.62 -48.32 -24.03
C LEU A 280 -22.91 -48.24 -23.21
N THR A 281 -22.92 -48.84 -22.01
CA THR A 281 -24.13 -49.01 -21.21
C THR A 281 -24.24 -47.99 -20.07
N SER A 282 -23.15 -47.29 -19.76
CA SER A 282 -22.98 -46.45 -18.56
C SER A 282 -23.26 -47.18 -17.24
N LEU A 283 -23.31 -48.51 -17.24
CA LEU A 283 -23.38 -49.30 -16.01
C LEU A 283 -22.00 -49.31 -15.34
N PRO A 284 -21.94 -49.53 -14.02
CA PRO A 284 -20.71 -49.98 -13.37
C PRO A 284 -20.00 -51.04 -14.22
N ASN A 285 -18.69 -50.87 -14.41
CA ASN A 285 -17.88 -51.87 -15.07
C ASN A 285 -17.47 -52.97 -14.07
N ARG A 286 -16.72 -53.96 -14.57
CA ARG A 286 -16.19 -55.04 -13.75
C ARG A 286 -15.39 -54.56 -12.53
N ALA A 287 -14.62 -53.48 -12.64
CA ALA A 287 -13.81 -52.97 -11.53
C ALA A 287 -14.69 -52.42 -10.41
N LEU A 288 -15.64 -51.54 -10.75
CA LEU A 288 -16.58 -50.97 -9.77
C LEU A 288 -17.48 -52.05 -9.13
N PHE A 289 -17.92 -53.04 -9.92
CA PHE A 289 -18.70 -54.17 -9.41
C PHE A 289 -17.96 -54.98 -8.36
N LEU A 290 -16.69 -55.31 -8.62
CA LEU A 290 -15.87 -56.08 -7.68
C LEU A 290 -15.60 -55.30 -6.38
N GLU A 291 -15.37 -54.00 -6.48
CA GLU A 291 -15.24 -53.11 -5.31
C GLU A 291 -16.53 -53.13 -4.46
N GLN A 292 -17.68 -52.91 -5.08
CA GLN A 292 -18.98 -52.92 -4.40
C GLN A 292 -19.31 -54.29 -3.80
N LEU A 293 -18.97 -55.38 -4.48
CA LEU A 293 -19.11 -56.74 -3.98
C LEU A 293 -18.25 -56.98 -2.73
N GLN A 294 -16.98 -56.56 -2.74
CA GLN A 294 -16.10 -56.68 -1.58
C GLN A 294 -16.67 -55.92 -0.37
N HIS A 295 -17.17 -54.69 -0.60
CA HIS A 295 -17.81 -53.88 0.44
C HIS A 295 -19.06 -54.56 0.99
N ALA A 296 -19.91 -55.13 0.13
CA ALA A 296 -21.10 -55.85 0.55
C ALA A 296 -20.77 -57.12 1.34
N ILE A 297 -19.78 -57.90 0.92
CA ILE A 297 -19.30 -59.08 1.68
C ILE A 297 -18.77 -58.66 3.06
N ALA A 298 -17.99 -57.58 3.14
CA ALA A 298 -17.48 -57.07 4.42
C ALA A 298 -18.59 -56.54 5.34
N ARG A 299 -19.67 -55.97 4.77
CA ARG A 299 -20.88 -55.58 5.52
C ARG A 299 -21.64 -56.81 6.02
N ALA A 300 -21.89 -57.78 5.14
CA ALA A 300 -22.55 -59.05 5.45
C ALA A 300 -21.86 -59.82 6.57
N ARG A 301 -20.52 -59.90 6.55
CA ARG A 301 -19.74 -60.54 7.63
C ARG A 301 -19.89 -59.87 9.00
N ARG A 302 -20.09 -58.55 9.04
CA ARG A 302 -20.19 -57.79 10.29
C ARG A 302 -21.60 -57.76 10.86
N LYS A 303 -22.62 -57.74 10.01
CA LYS A 303 -24.02 -57.58 10.39
C LYS A 303 -24.84 -58.86 10.33
N GLY A 304 -24.24 -59.97 9.90
CA GLY A 304 -24.99 -61.21 9.61
C GLY A 304 -25.97 -61.08 8.44
N SER A 305 -25.95 -59.98 7.67
CA SER A 305 -26.91 -59.75 6.59
C SER A 305 -26.60 -60.62 5.37
N PRO A 306 -27.61 -61.09 4.64
CA PRO A 306 -27.41 -61.92 3.46
C PRO A 306 -26.90 -61.09 2.28
N VAL A 307 -26.17 -61.75 1.38
CA VAL A 307 -25.72 -61.15 0.13
C VAL A 307 -25.67 -62.21 -0.96
N SER A 308 -26.18 -61.88 -2.14
CA SER A 308 -26.20 -62.76 -3.29
C SER A 308 -25.72 -62.03 -4.54
N VAL A 309 -25.04 -62.78 -5.41
CA VAL A 309 -24.57 -62.33 -6.72
C VAL A 309 -25.26 -63.15 -7.78
N LEU A 310 -25.82 -62.46 -8.78
CA LEU A 310 -26.33 -63.06 -10.00
C LEU A 310 -25.36 -62.74 -11.14
N TYR A 311 -24.94 -63.76 -11.86
CA TYR A 311 -24.12 -63.65 -13.07
C TYR A 311 -24.99 -63.97 -14.28
N LEU A 312 -25.05 -63.06 -15.25
CA LEU A 312 -25.95 -63.11 -16.39
C LEU A 312 -25.12 -63.19 -17.68
N ASP A 313 -25.55 -64.03 -18.60
CA ASP A 313 -25.01 -64.15 -19.96
C ASP A 313 -26.17 -64.14 -20.97
N LEU A 314 -26.03 -63.43 -22.10
CA LEU A 314 -27.10 -63.29 -23.09
C LEU A 314 -27.09 -64.44 -24.10
N ASP A 315 -28.11 -65.30 -24.03
CA ASP A 315 -28.23 -66.42 -24.95
C ASP A 315 -28.48 -65.93 -26.38
N GLY A 316 -27.59 -66.28 -27.31
CA GLY A 316 -27.74 -65.97 -28.73
C GLY A 316 -27.26 -64.57 -29.14
N PHE A 317 -26.57 -63.83 -28.27
CA PHE A 317 -26.05 -62.50 -28.59
C PHE A 317 -25.12 -62.48 -29.82
N LYS A 318 -24.23 -63.48 -29.94
CA LYS A 318 -23.36 -63.61 -31.12
C LYS A 318 -24.16 -63.71 -32.42
N SER A 319 -25.27 -64.44 -32.43
CA SER A 319 -26.13 -64.57 -33.61
C SER A 319 -26.78 -63.24 -34.01
N VAL A 320 -27.09 -62.36 -33.05
CA VAL A 320 -27.58 -61.00 -33.32
C VAL A 320 -26.49 -60.19 -34.03
N ASN A 321 -25.26 -60.22 -33.53
CA ASN A 321 -24.14 -59.53 -34.18
C ASN A 321 -23.88 -60.07 -35.60
N ASP A 322 -23.90 -61.38 -35.78
CA ASP A 322 -23.61 -62.02 -37.06
C ASP A 322 -24.70 -61.76 -38.10
N THR A 323 -25.98 -61.62 -37.67
CA THR A 323 -27.13 -61.46 -38.57
C THR A 323 -27.51 -60.00 -38.82
N LEU A 324 -27.48 -59.17 -37.78
CA LEU A 324 -27.97 -57.78 -37.79
C LEU A 324 -26.83 -56.75 -37.66
N GLY A 325 -25.59 -57.21 -37.50
CA GLY A 325 -24.40 -56.39 -37.38
C GLY A 325 -24.10 -55.94 -35.94
N HIS A 326 -22.85 -55.53 -35.70
CA HIS A 326 -22.38 -55.10 -34.38
C HIS A 326 -23.15 -53.90 -33.81
N ALA A 327 -23.59 -52.96 -34.66
CA ALA A 327 -24.41 -51.83 -34.20
C ALA A 327 -25.74 -52.29 -33.58
N ALA A 328 -26.33 -53.37 -34.08
CA ALA A 328 -27.55 -53.96 -33.52
C ALA A 328 -27.28 -54.67 -32.18
N GLY A 329 -26.10 -55.30 -32.04
CA GLY A 329 -25.65 -55.83 -30.76
C GLY A 329 -25.43 -54.75 -29.72
N ASP A 330 -24.82 -53.63 -30.10
CA ASP A 330 -24.63 -52.49 -29.20
C ASP A 330 -25.97 -51.89 -28.75
N GLU A 331 -26.93 -51.74 -29.67
CA GLU A 331 -28.30 -51.31 -29.38
C GLU A 331 -29.01 -52.29 -28.43
N LEU A 332 -28.83 -53.59 -28.65
CA LEU A 332 -29.37 -54.63 -27.78
C LEU A 332 -28.78 -54.53 -26.37
N LEU A 333 -27.46 -54.35 -26.22
CA LEU A 333 -26.80 -54.21 -24.92
C LEU A 333 -27.28 -52.97 -24.15
N MET A 334 -27.48 -51.84 -24.85
CA MET A 334 -28.08 -50.65 -24.25
C MET A 334 -29.52 -50.91 -23.79
N GLY A 335 -30.32 -51.60 -24.61
CA GLY A 335 -31.69 -52.00 -24.26
C GLY A 335 -31.74 -52.95 -23.06
N VAL A 336 -30.83 -53.93 -23.02
CA VAL A 336 -30.67 -54.86 -21.89
C VAL A 336 -30.37 -54.08 -20.62
N SER A 337 -29.42 -53.16 -20.68
CA SER A 337 -29.01 -52.34 -19.53
C SER A 337 -30.17 -51.52 -18.96
N ASP A 338 -30.97 -50.89 -19.82
CA ASP A 338 -32.17 -50.15 -19.40
C ASP A 338 -33.23 -51.09 -18.79
N ARG A 339 -33.46 -52.26 -19.40
CA ARG A 339 -34.41 -53.27 -18.88
C ARG A 339 -33.99 -53.80 -17.51
N LEU A 340 -32.70 -54.08 -17.31
CA LEU A 340 -32.15 -54.49 -16.02
C LEU A 340 -32.34 -53.39 -14.96
N ARG A 341 -31.94 -52.15 -15.25
CA ARG A 341 -32.10 -51.01 -14.32
C ARG A 341 -33.55 -50.78 -13.89
N ARG A 342 -34.51 -50.93 -14.80
CA ARG A 342 -35.94 -50.75 -14.48
C ARG A 342 -36.55 -51.92 -13.70
N THR A 343 -35.97 -53.10 -13.80
CA THR A 343 -36.47 -54.31 -13.12
C THR A 343 -35.93 -54.43 -11.70
N LEU A 344 -34.70 -53.96 -11.48
CA LEU A 344 -34.01 -53.99 -10.21
C LEU A 344 -34.44 -52.84 -9.29
N ARG A 345 -34.24 -53.03 -7.99
CA ARG A 345 -34.49 -51.97 -7.00
C ARG A 345 -33.31 -50.98 -7.02
N GLU A 346 -33.53 -49.78 -6.52
CA GLU A 346 -32.48 -48.75 -6.40
C GLU A 346 -31.29 -49.20 -5.53
N VAL A 347 -31.55 -50.09 -4.56
CA VAL A 347 -30.52 -50.66 -3.69
C VAL A 347 -29.71 -51.79 -4.34
N ASP A 348 -30.21 -52.38 -5.44
CA ASP A 348 -29.53 -53.44 -6.15
C ASP A 348 -28.49 -52.82 -7.09
N THR A 349 -27.32 -53.44 -7.17
CA THR A 349 -26.27 -52.99 -8.09
C THR A 349 -26.30 -53.85 -9.34
N VAL A 350 -26.28 -53.22 -10.52
CA VAL A 350 -26.10 -53.88 -11.81
C VAL A 350 -24.85 -53.36 -12.52
N ALA A 351 -24.08 -54.26 -13.11
CA ALA A 351 -22.82 -53.96 -13.79
C ALA A 351 -22.71 -54.74 -15.09
N ARG A 352 -21.95 -54.21 -16.06
CA ARG A 352 -21.51 -54.96 -17.23
C ARG A 352 -20.08 -55.44 -17.00
N LEU A 353 -19.87 -56.76 -17.06
CA LEU A 353 -18.59 -57.38 -16.74
C LEU A 353 -17.67 -57.47 -17.96
N GLY A 354 -18.26 -57.57 -19.15
CA GLY A 354 -17.59 -57.57 -20.45
C GLY A 354 -18.46 -58.26 -21.50
N GLY A 355 -18.34 -57.87 -22.78
CA GLY A 355 -19.12 -58.51 -23.85
C GLY A 355 -20.63 -58.45 -23.60
N ASP A 356 -21.26 -59.61 -23.51
CA ASP A 356 -22.67 -59.88 -23.19
C ASP A 356 -22.92 -60.25 -21.72
N GLU A 357 -21.91 -60.17 -20.86
CA GLU A 357 -21.98 -60.60 -19.46
C GLU A 357 -22.34 -59.45 -18.52
N PHE A 358 -23.29 -59.70 -17.61
CA PHE A 358 -23.73 -58.75 -16.59
C PHE A 358 -23.63 -59.35 -15.19
N GLY A 359 -23.31 -58.51 -14.21
CA GLY A 359 -23.28 -58.86 -12.79
C GLY A 359 -24.35 -58.09 -12.04
N ILE A 360 -25.09 -58.76 -11.17
CA ILE A 360 -26.05 -58.10 -10.27
C ILE A 360 -25.73 -58.51 -8.85
N LEU A 361 -25.67 -57.53 -7.95
CA LEU A 361 -25.46 -57.72 -6.52
C LEU A 361 -26.74 -57.31 -5.79
N VAL A 362 -27.29 -58.25 -5.02
CA VAL A 362 -28.50 -58.07 -4.21
C VAL A 362 -28.21 -58.41 -2.74
N GLU A 363 -28.68 -57.59 -1.81
CA GLU A 363 -28.55 -57.83 -0.36
C GLU A 363 -29.72 -58.68 0.16
N GLU A 364 -29.88 -59.85 -0.44
CA GLU A 364 -30.98 -60.80 -0.17
C GLU A 364 -30.43 -62.23 -0.07
N GLU A 365 -31.15 -63.11 0.61
CA GLU A 365 -30.84 -64.54 0.65
C GLU A 365 -31.12 -65.22 -0.69
N LEU A 366 -30.68 -66.48 -0.81
CA LEU A 366 -30.84 -67.27 -2.03
C LEU A 366 -32.28 -67.26 -2.55
N GLN A 367 -33.30 -67.34 -1.68
CA GLN A 367 -34.70 -67.31 -2.10
C GLN A 367 -35.08 -65.97 -2.75
N GLY A 368 -34.70 -64.85 -2.14
CA GLY A 368 -34.94 -63.51 -2.69
C GLY A 368 -34.20 -63.28 -4.00
N ALA A 369 -32.92 -63.67 -4.06
CA ALA A 369 -32.11 -63.62 -5.29
C ALA A 369 -32.71 -64.48 -6.41
N THR A 370 -33.24 -65.66 -6.09
CA THR A 370 -33.91 -66.56 -7.06
C THR A 370 -35.18 -65.92 -7.62
N LEU A 371 -35.98 -65.24 -6.79
CA LEU A 371 -37.17 -64.51 -7.24
C LEU A 371 -36.79 -63.34 -8.16
N THR A 372 -35.71 -62.64 -7.86
CA THR A 372 -35.17 -61.59 -8.74
C THR A 372 -34.71 -62.16 -10.07
N ALA A 373 -33.95 -63.27 -10.07
CA ALA A 373 -33.53 -63.95 -11.30
C ALA A 373 -34.73 -64.39 -12.16
N GLN A 374 -35.76 -65.00 -11.56
CA GLN A 374 -36.97 -65.40 -12.29
C GLN A 374 -37.73 -64.21 -12.88
N LYS A 375 -37.80 -63.09 -12.15
CA LYS A 375 -38.38 -61.84 -12.68
C LYS A 375 -37.59 -61.34 -13.88
N LEU A 376 -36.26 -61.36 -13.79
CA LEU A 376 -35.39 -60.94 -14.89
C LEU A 376 -35.58 -61.83 -16.11
N VAL A 377 -35.51 -63.16 -15.98
CA VAL A 377 -35.73 -64.10 -17.09
C VAL A 377 -37.05 -63.82 -17.82
N LYS A 378 -38.15 -63.62 -17.09
CA LYS A 378 -39.46 -63.26 -17.69
C LYS A 378 -39.44 -61.95 -18.46
N GLN A 379 -38.62 -60.98 -18.08
CA GLN A 379 -38.48 -59.74 -18.83
C GLN A 379 -37.74 -59.95 -20.16
N PHE A 380 -36.91 -60.98 -20.30
CA PHE A 380 -36.20 -61.31 -21.54
C PHE A 380 -37.08 -62.05 -22.57
N GLU A 381 -38.22 -62.61 -22.16
CA GLU A 381 -39.19 -63.24 -23.08
C GLU A 381 -39.80 -62.24 -24.08
N ARG A 382 -39.75 -60.94 -23.79
CA ARG A 382 -40.25 -59.88 -24.67
C ARG A 382 -39.24 -59.59 -25.79
N PRO A 383 -39.66 -59.65 -27.07
CA PRO A 383 -38.80 -59.32 -28.21
C PRO A 383 -38.15 -57.93 -28.07
N TRP A 384 -36.96 -57.78 -28.66
CA TRP A 384 -36.20 -56.55 -28.70
C TRP A 384 -36.44 -55.86 -30.03
N SER A 385 -37.06 -54.68 -30.00
CA SER A 385 -37.19 -53.82 -31.17
C SER A 385 -35.92 -53.01 -31.34
N LEU A 386 -35.11 -53.39 -32.34
CA LEU A 386 -33.89 -52.72 -32.74
C LEU A 386 -34.14 -51.92 -34.02
N SER A 387 -33.31 -50.94 -34.30
CA SER A 387 -33.36 -50.14 -35.54
C SER A 387 -33.26 -51.00 -36.81
N SER A 388 -32.52 -52.11 -36.74
CA SER A 388 -32.28 -53.05 -37.84
C SER A 388 -33.27 -54.22 -37.92
N GLY A 389 -34.20 -54.35 -36.97
CA GLY A 389 -35.17 -55.45 -36.96
C GLY A 389 -35.60 -55.87 -35.56
N HIS A 390 -36.14 -57.10 -35.45
CA HIS A 390 -36.51 -57.67 -34.16
C HIS A 390 -35.49 -58.76 -33.78
N ALA A 391 -35.00 -58.71 -32.55
CA ALA A 391 -34.16 -59.75 -31.98
C ALA A 391 -34.89 -60.47 -30.83
N SER A 392 -34.62 -61.75 -30.67
CA SER A 392 -35.06 -62.52 -29.52
C SER A 392 -33.83 -63.15 -28.89
N VAL A 393 -33.45 -62.68 -27.71
CA VAL A 393 -32.34 -63.23 -26.92
C VAL A 393 -32.85 -63.67 -25.56
N GLY A 394 -32.35 -64.81 -25.11
CA GLY A 394 -32.58 -65.32 -23.76
C GLY A 394 -31.58 -64.74 -22.77
N VAL A 395 -31.65 -65.20 -21.54
CA VAL A 395 -30.63 -64.92 -20.53
C VAL A 395 -30.42 -66.14 -19.65
N SER A 396 -29.16 -66.54 -19.50
CA SER A 396 -28.73 -67.56 -18.55
C SER A 396 -28.24 -66.87 -17.27
N ILE A 397 -28.75 -67.29 -16.11
CA ILE A 397 -28.43 -66.66 -14.82
C ILE A 397 -27.87 -67.69 -13.82
N GLY A 398 -26.63 -67.49 -13.39
CA GLY A 398 -26.02 -68.19 -12.25
C GLY A 398 -26.18 -67.40 -10.95
N ILE A 399 -26.46 -68.08 -9.83
CA ILE A 399 -26.63 -67.42 -8.53
C ILE A 399 -25.63 -68.01 -7.52
N ALA A 400 -24.93 -67.13 -6.81
CA ALA A 400 -24.14 -67.48 -5.63
C ALA A 400 -24.64 -66.67 -4.44
N SER A 401 -24.85 -67.31 -3.29
CA SER A 401 -25.39 -66.64 -2.10
C SER A 401 -24.57 -66.99 -0.86
N ARG A 402 -24.40 -66.00 0.01
CA ARG A 402 -24.00 -66.20 1.40
C ARG A 402 -25.26 -66.05 2.26
N ALA A 403 -25.59 -67.10 2.99
CA ALA A 403 -26.66 -67.07 3.99
C ALA A 403 -26.33 -66.07 5.11
N GLY A 404 -27.35 -65.41 5.65
CA GLY A 404 -27.22 -64.67 6.90
C GLY A 404 -26.89 -65.63 8.04
N GLU A 405 -26.19 -65.14 9.06
CA GLU A 405 -26.10 -65.87 10.33
C GLU A 405 -27.39 -65.53 11.10
N GLU A 406 -28.30 -66.50 11.27
CA GLU A 406 -29.39 -66.37 12.23
C GLU A 406 -28.76 -66.22 13.63
N GLU A 407 -28.97 -65.08 14.29
CA GLU A 407 -28.74 -64.98 15.73
C GLU A 407 -29.67 -65.99 16.42
N LEU A 408 -29.09 -67.11 16.87
CA LEU A 408 -29.72 -68.13 17.71
C LEU A 408 -29.96 -67.64 19.13
#